data_AF-A0A3D0IF64-F1
#
_entry.id   AF-A0A3D0IF64-F1
#
_cell.length_a   1.000
_cell.length_b   1.000
_cell.length_c   1.000
_cell.angle_alpha   90.00
_cell.angle_beta   90.00
_cell.angle_gamma   90.00
#
_symmetry.space_group_name_H-M   'P 1'
#
loop_
_entity.id
_entity.type
_entity.pdbx_description
1 polymer ?
#
loop_
_entity_poly.entity_id
_entity_poly.type
_entity_poly.pdbx_seq_one_letter_code
_entity_poly.pdbx_strand_id
1 'polypeptide(L)' 'MKIVACDTSNRACSVCLWEDGYAVDTRFRNDGLTHSQTFMPMLHDLMEKNGAAYEDLDM' A
#
# COMPACT_ATOMS: atom_id res chain seq x y z
N MET A 1 0.33 3.54 -15.79
CA MET A 1 -0.87 2.97 -15.12
C MET A 1 -0.44 2.60 -13.72
N LYS A 2 -1.04 3.22 -12.70
CA LYS A 2 -0.66 2.99 -11.29
C LYS A 2 -1.73 2.18 -10.59
N ILE A 3 -1.34 1.08 -9.95
CA ILE A 3 -2.23 0.19 -9.21
C ILE A 3 -1.74 0.07 -7.78
N VAL A 4 -2.66 0.11 -6.82
CA VAL A 4 -2.41 -0.27 -5.44
C VAL A 4 -2.99 -1.66 -5.18
N ALA A 5 -2.12 -2.58 -4.78
CA ALA A 5 -2.54 -3.89 -4.28
C ALA A 5 -2.40 -3.92 -2.77
N CYS A 6 -3.39 -4.46 -2.07
CA CYS A 6 -3.33 -4.67 -0.62
C CYS A 6 -3.77 -6.08 -0.22
N ASP A 7 -3.15 -6.61 0.82
CA ASP A 7 -3.60 -7.84 1.46
C ASP A 7 -3.71 -7.64 2.98
N THR A 8 -4.90 -7.94 3.49
CA THR A 8 -5.27 -7.89 4.91
C THR A 8 -5.86 -9.22 5.39
N SER A 9 -5.77 -10.27 4.57
CA SER A 9 -6.40 -11.57 4.82
C SER A 9 -5.76 -12.36 5.97
N ASN A 10 -4.54 -12.01 6.38
CA ASN A 10 -3.80 -12.66 7.47
C ASN A 10 -3.46 -11.65 8.57
N ARG A 11 -2.84 -12.09 9.68
CA ARG A 11 -2.40 -11.22 10.78
C ARG A 11 -1.49 -10.08 10.32
N ALA A 12 -0.75 -10.28 9.24
CA ALA A 12 0.06 -9.24 8.62
C ALA A 12 -0.74 -8.44 7.59
N CYS A 13 -0.44 -7.15 7.48
CA CYS A 13 -0.97 -6.26 6.47
C CYS A 13 0.13 -5.90 5.48
N SER A 14 -0.17 -5.94 4.18
CA SER A 14 0.75 -5.50 3.13
C SER A 14 0.08 -4.62 2.10
N VAL A 15 0.88 -3.73 1.51
CA VAL A 15 0.47 -2.85 0.41
C VAL A 15 1.60 -2.70 -0.60
N CYS A 16 1.27 -2.61 -1.89
CA CYS A 16 2.21 -2.47 -2.99
C CYS A 16 1.73 -1.39 -3.95
N LEU A 17 2.64 -0.50 -4.36
CA LEU A 17 2.44 0.39 -5.50
C LEU A 17 3.05 -0.28 -6.73
N TRP A 18 2.24 -0.51 -7.75
CA TRP A 18 2.65 -1.04 -9.03
C TRP A 18 2.52 0.04 -10.09
N GLU A 19 3.54 0.18 -10.93
CA GLU A 19 3.56 1.15 -12.03
C GLU A 19 4.25 0.53 -13.24
N ASP A 20 3.61 0.63 -14.40
CA ASP A 20 4.18 0.32 -15.72
C ASP A 20 4.90 -1.04 -15.82
N GLY A 21 4.34 -2.08 -15.19
CA GLY A 21 4.89 -3.44 -15.24
C GLY A 21 5.62 -3.89 -13.98
N TYR A 22 5.92 -2.97 -13.05
CA TYR A 22 6.84 -3.24 -11.94
C TYR A 22 6.25 -2.84 -10.59
N ALA A 23 6.61 -3.58 -9.55
CA ALA A 23 6.37 -3.16 -8.17
C ALA A 23 7.38 -2.06 -7.80
N VAL A 24 6.89 -0.85 -7.60
CA VAL A 24 7.70 0.35 -7.29
C VAL A 24 8.06 0.39 -5.81
N ASP A 25 7.10 0.11 -4.94
CA ASP A 25 7.29 0.05 -3.50
C ASP A 25 6.36 -1.01 -2.91
N THR A 26 6.82 -1.72 -1.89
CA THR A 26 6.07 -2.76 -1.20
C THR A 26 6.34 -2.67 0.29
N ARG A 27 5.27 -2.70 1.07
CA ARG A 27 5.31 -2.60 2.52
C ARG A 27 4.58 -3.76 3.15
N PHE A 28 5.10 -4.19 4.30
CA PHE A 28 4.59 -5.29 5.10
C PHE A 28 4.71 -4.92 6.57
N ARG A 29 3.63 -5.07 7.33
CA ARG A 29 3.62 -4.91 8.79
C ARG A 29 2.93 -6.11 9.44
N ASN A 30 3.59 -6.66 10.46
CA ASN A 30 3.08 -7.74 11.30
C ASN A 30 3.28 -7.37 12.77
N ASP A 31 2.74 -6.22 13.17
CA ASP A 31 2.91 -5.63 14.51
C ASP A 31 1.77 -6.01 15.48
N GLY A 32 0.81 -6.85 15.05
CA GLY A 32 -0.29 -7.32 15.89
C GLY A 32 -1.34 -6.27 16.22
N LEU A 33 -1.27 -5.09 15.58
CA LEU A 33 -2.31 -4.07 15.62
C LEU A 33 -3.48 -4.45 14.69
N THR A 34 -4.64 -3.85 14.90
CA THR A 34 -5.82 -4.10 14.04
C THR A 34 -5.60 -3.50 12.66
N HIS A 35 -5.99 -4.21 11.59
CA HIS A 35 -5.70 -3.82 10.20
C HIS A 35 -6.19 -2.43 9.83
N SER A 36 -7.32 -1.98 10.37
CA SER A 36 -7.86 -0.63 10.13
C SER A 36 -6.96 0.48 10.70
N GLN A 37 -6.18 0.18 11.73
CA GLN A 37 -5.22 1.12 12.34
C GLN A 37 -3.85 1.11 11.64
N THR A 38 -3.54 0.05 10.89
CA THR A 38 -2.23 -0.13 10.26
C THR A 38 -2.25 0.11 8.75
N PHE A 39 -3.34 -0.23 8.07
CA PHE A 39 -3.44 -0.16 6.61
C PHE A 39 -3.43 1.27 6.08
N MET A 40 -4.35 2.13 6.56
CA MET A 40 -4.49 3.50 6.03
C MET A 40 -3.21 4.32 6.21
N PRO A 41 -2.52 4.30 7.38
CA PRO A 41 -1.21 4.94 7.51
C PRO A 41 -0.16 4.34 6.57
N MET A 42 -0.12 3.01 6.41
CA MET A 42 0.86 2.35 5.54
C MET A 42 0.66 2.73 4.06
N LEU A 43 -0.59 2.79 3.60
CA LEU A 43 -0.93 3.25 2.26
C LEU A 43 -0.59 4.74 2.09
N HIS A 44 -0.90 5.58 3.08
CA HIS A 44 -0.55 7.00 3.03
C HIS A 44 0.95 7.23 2.92
N ASP A 45 1.75 6.59 3.78
CA ASP A 45 3.20 6.69 3.74
C ASP A 45 3.80 6.15 2.43
N LEU A 46 3.17 5.14 1.82
CA LEU A 46 3.55 4.60 0.51
C LEU A 46 3.33 5.64 -0.58
N MET A 47 2.15 6.27 -0.61
CA MET A 47 1.81 7.28 -1.61
C MET A 47 2.68 8.53 -1.46
N GLU A 48 2.83 9.05 -0.24
CA GLU A 48 3.63 10.25 0.05
C GLU A 48 5.10 10.04 -0.35
N LYS A 49 5.68 8.88 0.02
CA LYS A 49 7.08 8.57 -0.32
C LYS A 49 7.33 8.47 -1.83
N ASN A 50 6.34 8.01 -2.58
CA ASN A 50 6.44 7.87 -4.03
C ASN A 50 5.91 9.11 -4.79
N GLY A 51 5.55 10.19 -4.08
CA GLY A 51 5.03 11.41 -4.69
C GLY A 51 3.78 11.19 -5.53
N ALA A 52 2.98 10.16 -5.22
CA ALA A 52 1.79 9.79 -5.96
C ALA A 52 0.54 10.40 -5.30
N ALA A 53 -0.35 10.94 -6.13
CA ALA A 53 -1.67 11.36 -5.69
C ALA A 53 -2.65 10.18 -5.75
N TYR A 54 -3.68 10.16 -4.91
CA TYR A 54 -4.67 9.08 -4.95
C TYR A 54 -5.49 9.09 -6.25
N GLU A 55 -5.63 10.27 -6.84
CA GLU A 55 -6.27 10.50 -8.15
C GLU A 55 -5.45 9.91 -9.31
N ASP A 56 -4.16 9.60 -9.09
CA ASP A 56 -3.32 8.93 -10.09
C ASP A 56 -3.56 7.41 -10.13
N LEU A 57 -4.29 6.85 -9.15
CA LEU A 57 -4.52 5.41 -9.05
C LEU A 57 -5.64 4.98 -9.98
N ASP A 58 -5.32 4.03 -10.85
CA ASP A 58 -6.28 3.41 -11.75
C ASP A 58 -7.09 2.31 -11.04
N MET A 59 -6.51 1.70 -9.99
CA MET A 59 -7.14 0.64 -9.18
C MET A 59 -6.50 0.52 -7.81
#